data_AF-A0A7J7J081-F1
#
_entry.id   AF-A0A7J7J081-F1
#
_cell.length_a   1.000
_cell.length_b   1.000
_cell.length_c   1.000
_cell.angle_alpha   90.00
_cell.angle_beta   90.00
_cell.angle_gamma   90.00
#
_symmetry.space_group_name_H-M   'P 1'
#
loop_
_entity.id
_entity.type
_entity.pdbx_description
1 polymer ?
#
loop_
_entity_poly.entity_id
_entity_poly.type
_entity_poly.pdbx_seq_one_letter_code
_entity_poly.pdbx_strand_id
1 'polypeptide(L)'
;MAFSGKNISKVTAGRSHSAAWATSADTSSSLGESEPFSTVPAQYTALHGIPNHRLRDRLLLLNNFSNLIYSSWRLFNLQPNSSDLGTVNSGEKCITSSAMRSILSPRVFTLPLVRTIGKTMVQGKNYGPQIVVKRIAIGGKKRPKTIFSQISSQVVKLKPADLRLPARAWKVKLIGEGADDAGGVFDDTITEMCQELQSDVSDLLIPTPNSLNDIGYNRDRYLLNPNLSDEEHMQQFKFLGILLGVAVRTKKPLDLHLAPAIWKLLAGLSLTPEDIEETDVLYMSSIRGIRDIDEQGVNEHNFHEVIPITCFESQSSDGQYVPILPGGKSMPLTFHNRKEYVERALLYRMNEFCKQAEAVRSGMASIIPLPILSFYTAERLEQLVCGIPEISVSLLKQVARYREIEEGHRLIQWLWETIECFTNAERILFLRFVCGRSRLPVNLTDIGQRLQIIRVDKDEDTLPTSQTCFFQLRIPNYSSQAVMAEKLRYAILNCRSIDMDNYMLTRNTDNTMEVEEEDDSIQG
;
A
#
# COMPACT_ATOMS: atom_id res chain seq x y z
N MET A 1 47.83 -8.59 -26.09
CA MET A 1 47.99 -10.06 -26.09
C MET A 1 47.03 -10.82 -25.14
N ALA A 2 46.26 -10.18 -24.25
CA ALA A 2 45.52 -10.91 -23.19
C ALA A 2 44.23 -11.65 -23.61
N PHE A 3 43.72 -11.48 -24.84
CA PHE A 3 42.39 -11.99 -25.23
C PHE A 3 42.34 -12.73 -26.57
N SER A 4 43.48 -13.10 -27.16
CA SER A 4 43.49 -13.93 -28.37
C SER A 4 43.06 -15.36 -28.03
N GLY A 5 42.06 -15.91 -28.74
CA GLY A 5 41.59 -17.29 -28.58
C GLY A 5 40.50 -17.53 -27.53
N LYS A 6 39.97 -16.48 -26.88
CA LYS A 6 38.82 -16.59 -25.97
C LYS A 6 37.60 -15.97 -26.65
N ASN A 7 36.56 -16.78 -26.94
CA ASN A 7 35.31 -16.41 -27.63
C ASN A 7 34.46 -15.34 -26.89
N ILE A 8 35.02 -14.17 -26.62
CA ILE A 8 34.37 -13.08 -25.88
C ILE A 8 33.33 -12.41 -26.78
N SER A 9 32.06 -12.46 -26.37
CA SER A 9 30.93 -11.93 -27.15
C SER A 9 30.55 -10.50 -26.75
N LYS A 10 30.92 -10.05 -25.54
CA LYS A 10 30.66 -8.66 -25.09
C LYS A 10 31.63 -8.22 -23.99
N VAL A 11 31.95 -6.93 -23.99
CA VAL A 11 32.76 -6.25 -22.97
C VAL A 11 32.00 -5.02 -22.48
N THR A 12 31.90 -4.86 -21.17
CA THR A 12 31.34 -3.64 -20.54
C THR A 12 32.36 -3.06 -19.57
N ALA A 13 32.62 -1.76 -19.66
CA ALA A 13 33.54 -1.05 -18.79
C ALA A 13 32.83 0.12 -18.08
N GLY A 14 32.99 0.18 -16.76
CA GLY A 14 32.68 1.34 -15.93
C GLY A 14 33.94 2.13 -15.56
N ARG A 15 33.79 3.22 -14.81
CA ARG A 15 34.90 4.12 -14.43
C ARG A 15 36.02 3.45 -13.62
N SER A 16 35.77 2.33 -12.96
CA SER A 16 36.75 1.62 -12.11
C SER A 16 36.83 0.10 -12.33
N HIS A 17 35.97 -0.49 -13.18
CA HIS A 17 35.99 -1.94 -13.44
C HIS A 17 35.61 -2.26 -14.88
N SER A 18 36.24 -3.29 -15.45
CA SER A 18 35.86 -3.86 -16.75
C SER A 18 35.49 -5.32 -16.57
N ALA A 19 34.38 -5.73 -17.17
CA ALA A 19 33.94 -7.12 -17.22
C ALA A 19 33.80 -7.56 -18.68
N ALA A 20 34.37 -8.71 -19.00
CA ALA A 20 34.24 -9.36 -20.30
C ALA A 20 33.66 -10.76 -20.08
N TRP A 21 32.70 -11.14 -20.90
CA TRP A 21 32.16 -12.51 -20.86
C TRP A 21 31.98 -13.07 -22.26
N ALA A 22 32.10 -14.38 -22.33
CA ALA A 22 31.92 -15.21 -23.50
C ALA A 22 30.60 -15.98 -23.31
N THR A 23 29.60 -15.70 -24.15
CA THR A 23 28.48 -16.62 -24.32
C THR A 23 28.75 -17.44 -25.56
N SER A 24 28.93 -18.76 -25.41
CA SER A 24 28.69 -19.67 -26.52
C SER A 24 27.27 -19.39 -27.02
N ALA A 25 27.15 -19.00 -28.30
CA ALA A 25 25.86 -18.81 -28.91
C ALA A 25 25.21 -20.20 -29.10
N ASP A 26 24.50 -20.67 -28.09
CA ASP A 26 23.44 -21.63 -28.31
C ASP A 26 22.31 -20.88 -29.02
N THR A 27 22.36 -20.91 -30.35
CA THR A 27 21.26 -20.52 -31.24
C THR A 27 20.10 -21.52 -31.21
N SER A 28 20.01 -22.36 -30.18
CA SER A 28 18.80 -23.07 -29.79
C SER A 28 18.40 -22.61 -28.41
N SER A 29 17.39 -21.73 -28.32
CA SER A 29 16.64 -21.54 -27.08
C SER A 29 15.77 -22.77 -26.78
N SER A 30 16.38 -23.96 -26.70
CA SER A 30 15.77 -25.09 -26.03
C SER A 30 15.89 -24.81 -24.54
N LEU A 31 14.73 -24.67 -23.88
CA LEU A 31 14.64 -24.73 -22.43
C LEU A 31 15.59 -25.83 -21.94
N GLY A 32 16.47 -25.48 -21.00
CA GLY A 32 17.45 -26.39 -20.45
C GLY A 32 16.82 -27.74 -20.10
N GLU A 33 17.59 -28.79 -20.37
CA GLU A 33 17.42 -30.16 -19.92
C GLU A 33 17.48 -30.25 -18.38
N SER A 34 16.63 -29.52 -17.67
CA SER A 34 16.19 -29.97 -16.37
C SER A 34 15.04 -30.92 -16.65
N GLU A 35 15.23 -32.21 -16.37
CA GLU A 35 14.09 -33.14 -16.37
C GLU A 35 12.97 -32.52 -15.52
N PRO A 36 11.73 -32.43 -16.03
CA PRO A 36 10.62 -32.01 -15.21
C PRO A 36 10.44 -33.05 -14.09
N PHE A 37 10.09 -32.59 -12.90
CA PHE A 37 9.79 -33.42 -11.74
C PHE A 37 9.13 -34.74 -12.14
N SER A 38 9.72 -35.87 -11.76
CA SER A 38 9.17 -37.21 -12.08
C SER A 38 7.76 -37.38 -11.54
N THR A 39 7.41 -36.67 -10.46
CA THR A 39 6.09 -36.63 -9.84
C THR A 39 5.66 -35.21 -9.49
N VAL A 40 4.37 -34.91 -9.65
CA VAL A 40 3.76 -33.65 -9.20
C VAL A 40 3.76 -33.63 -7.66
N PRO A 41 4.28 -32.58 -7.00
CA PRO A 41 4.24 -32.48 -5.54
C PRO A 41 2.82 -32.50 -4.97
N ALA A 42 2.64 -33.12 -3.80
CA ALA A 42 1.33 -33.38 -3.18
C ALA A 42 0.48 -32.10 -2.96
N GLN A 43 1.13 -30.94 -2.78
CA GLN A 43 0.43 -29.67 -2.61
C GLN A 43 -0.31 -29.18 -3.88
N TYR A 44 -0.05 -29.74 -5.06
CA TYR A 44 -0.66 -29.33 -6.33
C TYR A 44 -1.72 -30.32 -6.80
N THR A 45 -2.75 -30.50 -5.98
CA THR A 45 -3.82 -31.49 -6.19
C THR A 45 -4.53 -31.37 -7.53
N ALA A 46 -4.71 -30.14 -8.04
CA ALA A 46 -5.33 -29.88 -9.34
C ALA A 46 -4.51 -30.40 -10.54
N LEU A 47 -3.24 -30.73 -10.34
CA LEU A 47 -2.35 -31.27 -11.37
C LEU A 47 -2.15 -32.79 -11.24
N HIS A 48 -2.62 -33.41 -10.16
CA HIS A 48 -2.55 -34.85 -9.98
C HIS A 48 -3.37 -35.58 -11.07
N GLY A 49 -2.80 -36.68 -11.60
CA GLY A 49 -3.42 -37.45 -12.68
C GLY A 49 -3.20 -36.87 -14.09
N ILE A 50 -2.60 -35.69 -14.22
CA ILE A 50 -2.24 -35.13 -15.53
C ILE A 50 -0.85 -35.66 -15.94
N PRO A 51 -0.69 -36.25 -17.14
CA PRO A 51 0.62 -36.73 -17.61
C PRO A 51 1.66 -35.61 -17.72
N ASN A 52 2.90 -35.86 -17.28
CA ASN A 52 3.99 -34.87 -17.28
C ASN A 52 4.25 -34.21 -18.65
N HIS A 53 4.11 -34.97 -19.76
CA HIS A 53 4.28 -34.42 -21.10
C HIS A 53 3.21 -33.35 -21.42
N ARG A 54 1.95 -33.54 -20.98
CA ARG A 54 0.88 -32.54 -21.16
C ARG A 54 1.14 -31.27 -20.34
N LEU A 55 1.65 -31.43 -19.12
CA LEU A 55 2.06 -30.29 -18.28
C LEU A 55 3.18 -29.49 -18.94
N ARG A 56 4.18 -30.18 -19.51
CA ARG A 56 5.28 -29.57 -20.27
C ARG A 56 4.78 -28.81 -21.50
N ASP A 57 3.94 -29.43 -22.32
CA ASP A 57 3.39 -28.81 -23.53
C ASP A 57 2.57 -27.56 -23.18
N ARG A 58 1.74 -27.64 -22.13
CA ARG A 58 0.98 -26.49 -21.62
C ARG A 58 1.88 -25.38 -21.14
N LEU A 59 2.94 -25.70 -20.38
CA LEU A 59 3.91 -24.71 -19.92
C LEU A 59 4.64 -24.03 -21.07
N LEU A 60 5.04 -24.78 -22.10
CA LEU A 60 5.66 -24.24 -23.32
C LEU A 60 4.72 -23.28 -24.05
N LEU A 61 3.45 -23.66 -24.21
CA LEU A 61 2.43 -22.80 -24.83
C LEU A 61 2.23 -21.50 -24.04
N LEU A 62 2.08 -21.59 -22.71
CA LEU A 62 1.91 -20.41 -21.84
C LEU A 62 3.14 -19.49 -21.87
N ASN A 63 4.34 -20.06 -21.91
CA ASN A 63 5.58 -19.29 -22.04
C ASN A 63 5.70 -18.62 -23.41
N ASN A 64 5.34 -19.30 -24.50
CA ASN A 64 5.35 -18.72 -25.84
C ASN A 64 4.33 -17.58 -25.95
N PHE A 65 3.12 -17.77 -25.44
CA PHE A 65 2.10 -16.73 -25.36
C PHE A 65 2.59 -15.54 -24.52
N SER A 66 3.17 -15.81 -23.35
CA SER A 66 3.78 -14.80 -22.47
C SER A 66 4.87 -14.00 -23.19
N ASN A 67 5.75 -14.65 -23.96
CA ASN A 67 6.80 -14.00 -24.74
C ASN A 67 6.23 -13.12 -25.86
N LEU A 68 5.18 -13.59 -26.53
CA LEU A 68 4.49 -12.82 -27.57
C LEU A 68 3.90 -11.53 -27.00
N ILE A 69 3.15 -11.63 -25.88
CA ILE A 69 2.60 -10.45 -25.18
C ILE A 69 3.72 -9.53 -24.71
N TYR A 70 4.79 -10.09 -24.13
CA TYR A 70 5.93 -9.30 -23.68
C TYR A 70 6.59 -8.49 -24.81
N SER A 71 6.75 -9.10 -26.00
CA SER A 71 7.27 -8.41 -27.19
C SER A 71 6.33 -7.33 -27.72
N SER A 72 5.03 -7.50 -27.48
CA SER A 72 3.96 -6.61 -27.95
C SER A 72 3.74 -5.39 -27.06
N TRP A 73 4.36 -5.31 -25.87
CA TRP A 73 4.17 -4.18 -24.94
C TRP A 73 4.46 -2.80 -25.54
N ARG A 74 5.30 -2.74 -26.56
CA ARG A 74 5.62 -1.49 -27.28
C ARG A 74 4.48 -0.98 -28.15
N LEU A 75 3.49 -1.83 -28.45
CA LEU A 75 2.33 -1.51 -29.27
C LEU A 75 1.18 -0.91 -28.44
N PHE A 76 1.25 -0.99 -27.12
CA PHE A 76 0.23 -0.46 -26.21
C PHE A 76 0.63 0.92 -25.68
N ASN A 77 -0.34 1.81 -25.51
CA ASN A 77 -0.09 3.06 -24.82
C ASN A 77 0.00 2.82 -23.30
N LEU A 78 1.22 2.58 -22.84
CA LEU A 78 1.54 2.44 -21.41
C LEU A 78 1.84 3.78 -20.74
N GLN A 79 1.73 4.91 -21.44
CA GLN A 79 1.95 6.20 -20.79
C GLN A 79 0.81 6.48 -19.81
N PRO A 80 1.11 7.03 -18.61
CA PRO A 80 0.06 7.46 -17.71
C PRO A 80 -0.68 8.65 -18.33
N ASN A 81 -1.89 8.42 -18.86
CA ASN A 81 -2.70 9.43 -19.55
C ASN A 81 -3.46 10.31 -18.53
N SER A 82 -3.69 11.57 -18.90
CA SER A 82 -4.34 12.56 -18.03
C SER A 82 -5.83 12.80 -18.31
N SER A 83 -6.48 12.05 -19.21
CA SER A 83 -7.80 12.50 -19.69
C SER A 83 -8.87 11.44 -19.99
N ASP A 84 -8.58 10.27 -20.55
CA ASP A 84 -9.68 9.40 -20.98
C ASP A 84 -9.46 7.92 -20.64
N LEU A 85 -10.09 7.48 -19.56
CA LEU A 85 -10.35 6.04 -19.32
C LEU A 85 -11.46 5.52 -20.27
N GLY A 86 -12.19 6.42 -20.94
CA GLY A 86 -13.29 6.12 -21.85
C GLY A 86 -12.86 5.60 -23.22
N THR A 87 -11.68 5.99 -23.71
CA THR A 87 -11.21 5.72 -25.08
C THR A 87 -10.08 4.69 -25.14
N VAL A 88 -10.06 3.74 -24.20
CA VAL A 88 -9.23 2.54 -24.35
C VAL A 88 -9.85 1.71 -25.47
N ASN A 89 -9.15 1.57 -26.60
CA ASN A 89 -9.59 0.77 -27.73
C ASN A 89 -10.02 -0.62 -27.22
N SER A 90 -11.12 -1.18 -27.74
CA SER A 90 -11.66 -2.48 -27.29
C SER A 90 -10.60 -3.60 -27.25
N GLY A 91 -9.62 -3.56 -28.17
CA GLY A 91 -8.47 -4.46 -28.18
C GLY A 91 -7.51 -4.30 -27.00
N GLU A 92 -7.28 -3.08 -26.52
CA GLU A 92 -6.44 -2.82 -25.33
C GLU A 92 -7.14 -3.33 -24.07
N LYS A 93 -8.45 -3.09 -23.91
CA LYS A 93 -9.25 -3.60 -22.76
C LYS A 93 -9.22 -5.13 -22.67
N CYS A 94 -9.23 -5.83 -23.80
CA CYS A 94 -9.18 -7.29 -23.84
C CYS A 94 -7.81 -7.82 -23.35
N ILE A 95 -6.72 -7.19 -23.77
CA ILE A 95 -5.36 -7.64 -23.46
C ILE A 95 -4.97 -7.28 -22.02
N THR A 96 -5.51 -6.18 -21.50
CA THR A 96 -5.34 -5.74 -20.12
C THR A 96 -6.40 -6.30 -19.18
N SER A 97 -7.20 -7.25 -19.66
CA SER A 97 -8.21 -7.93 -18.85
C SER A 97 -7.54 -8.74 -17.76
N SER A 98 -8.10 -8.66 -16.55
CA SER A 98 -7.68 -9.47 -15.42
C SER A 98 -7.78 -10.99 -15.69
N ALA A 99 -8.63 -11.41 -16.63
CA ALA A 99 -8.72 -12.80 -17.08
C ALA A 99 -7.40 -13.32 -17.68
N MET A 100 -6.59 -12.44 -18.27
CA MET A 100 -5.28 -12.81 -18.84
C MET A 100 -4.23 -13.12 -17.76
N ARG A 101 -4.44 -12.67 -16.51
CA ARG A 101 -3.47 -12.87 -15.42
C ARG A 101 -3.14 -14.34 -15.17
N SER A 102 -4.12 -15.24 -15.22
CA SER A 102 -3.92 -16.66 -14.92
C SER A 102 -3.09 -17.40 -15.98
N ILE A 103 -2.90 -16.81 -17.16
CA ILE A 103 -2.18 -17.41 -18.29
C ILE A 103 -0.86 -16.69 -18.63
N LEU A 104 -0.53 -15.60 -17.93
CA LEU A 104 0.70 -14.85 -18.14
C LEU A 104 1.71 -15.10 -17.02
N SER A 105 2.97 -15.31 -17.41
CA SER A 105 4.07 -15.33 -16.44
C SER A 105 4.24 -13.96 -15.77
N PRO A 106 4.54 -13.88 -14.46
CA PRO A 106 4.80 -12.60 -13.76
C PRO A 106 5.88 -11.72 -14.42
N ARG A 107 6.82 -12.33 -15.14
CA ARG A 107 7.86 -11.63 -15.91
C ARG A 107 7.28 -10.73 -16.99
N VAL A 108 6.10 -11.06 -17.53
CA VAL A 108 5.45 -10.35 -18.62
C VAL A 108 4.99 -8.96 -18.20
N PHE A 109 4.53 -8.76 -16.96
CA PHE A 109 4.01 -7.48 -16.50
C PHE A 109 4.97 -6.73 -15.55
N THR A 110 5.85 -7.44 -14.83
CA THR A 110 6.77 -6.80 -13.87
C THR A 110 7.82 -5.90 -14.55
N LEU A 111 8.55 -6.42 -15.55
CA LEU A 111 9.60 -5.64 -16.22
C LEU A 111 9.07 -4.44 -17.02
N PRO A 112 7.97 -4.57 -17.78
CA PRO A 112 7.36 -3.43 -18.45
C PRO A 112 6.86 -2.35 -17.49
N LEU A 113 6.31 -2.72 -16.33
CA LEU A 113 5.95 -1.76 -15.28
C LEU A 113 7.16 -0.94 -14.84
N VAL A 114 8.23 -1.63 -14.43
CA VAL A 114 9.47 -0.97 -13.97
C VAL A 114 10.07 -0.07 -15.04
N ARG A 115 10.16 -0.55 -16.29
CA ARG A 115 10.67 0.24 -17.42
C ARG A 115 9.81 1.46 -17.72
N THR A 116 8.50 1.32 -17.66
CA THR A 116 7.58 2.42 -17.95
C THR A 116 7.64 3.49 -16.85
N ILE A 117 7.68 3.08 -15.58
CA ILE A 117 7.90 3.99 -14.45
C ILE A 117 9.22 4.75 -14.64
N GLY A 118 10.32 4.06 -14.96
CA GLY A 118 11.63 4.68 -15.18
C GLY A 118 11.66 5.64 -16.36
N LYS A 119 11.05 5.27 -17.50
CA LYS A 119 10.97 6.12 -18.71
C LYS A 119 10.17 7.40 -18.50
N THR A 120 9.12 7.33 -17.67
CA THR A 120 8.21 8.46 -17.41
C THR A 120 8.60 9.24 -16.15
N MET A 121 9.73 8.90 -15.53
CA MET A 121 10.26 9.57 -14.35
C MET A 121 11.01 10.82 -14.76
N VAL A 122 10.65 11.95 -14.13
CA VAL A 122 11.35 13.22 -14.32
C VAL A 122 12.74 13.12 -13.71
N GLN A 123 13.77 13.33 -14.52
CA GLN A 123 15.17 13.33 -14.12
C GLN A 123 15.65 14.76 -13.82
N GLY A 124 16.66 14.90 -12.97
CA GLY A 124 17.32 16.19 -12.70
C GLY A 124 16.55 17.16 -11.79
N LYS A 125 15.42 16.76 -11.21
CA LYS A 125 14.70 17.52 -10.17
C LYS A 125 14.72 16.77 -8.85
N ASN A 126 15.00 17.50 -7.76
CA ASN A 126 15.06 16.95 -6.40
C ASN A 126 13.70 16.90 -5.69
N TYR A 127 12.75 17.72 -6.14
CA TYR A 127 11.39 17.81 -5.62
C TYR A 127 10.44 18.36 -6.69
N GLY A 128 9.15 18.07 -6.53
CA GLY A 128 8.09 18.54 -7.43
C GLY A 128 7.57 19.92 -7.08
N PRO A 129 6.40 20.32 -7.58
CA PRO A 129 5.81 21.64 -7.28
C PRO A 129 5.63 21.87 -5.77
N GLN A 130 5.71 23.12 -5.34
CA GLN A 130 5.52 23.48 -3.93
C GLN A 130 4.03 23.48 -3.57
N ILE A 131 3.70 22.85 -2.44
CA ILE A 131 2.36 22.76 -1.85
C ILE A 131 2.40 23.40 -0.47
N VAL A 132 1.38 24.19 -0.15
CA VAL A 132 1.32 24.92 1.10
C VAL A 132 0.33 24.25 2.04
N VAL A 133 0.75 23.98 3.28
CA VAL A 133 -0.06 23.30 4.29
C VAL A 133 -0.07 24.13 5.57
N LYS A 134 -1.22 24.20 6.23
CA LYS A 134 -1.40 24.89 7.50
C LYS A 134 -1.93 23.92 8.56
N ARG A 135 -1.12 23.62 9.57
CA ARG A 135 -1.52 22.78 10.71
C ARG A 135 -2.12 23.60 11.86
N ILE A 136 -1.55 24.77 12.13
CA ILE A 136 -1.92 25.61 13.28
C ILE A 136 -2.97 26.65 12.87
N ALA A 137 -4.04 26.78 13.67
CA ALA A 137 -5.00 27.86 13.54
C ALA A 137 -4.39 29.18 14.06
N ILE A 138 -4.09 30.10 13.16
CA ILE A 138 -3.60 31.45 13.52
C ILE A 138 -4.81 32.37 13.71
N GLY A 139 -4.96 32.94 14.92
CA GLY A 139 -5.86 34.07 15.22
C GLY A 139 -7.34 33.73 15.38
N GLY A 140 -7.72 32.74 16.19
CA GLY A 140 -9.12 32.47 16.57
C GLY A 140 -10.05 31.98 15.45
N LYS A 141 -9.50 31.62 14.29
CA LYS A 141 -10.26 31.10 13.13
C LYS A 141 -10.61 29.61 13.30
N LYS A 142 -11.65 29.15 12.58
CA LYS A 142 -12.05 27.73 12.49
C LYS A 142 -10.82 26.83 12.24
N ARG A 143 -10.82 25.64 12.86
CA ARG A 143 -9.78 24.62 12.69
C ARG A 143 -9.53 24.40 11.19
N PRO A 144 -8.26 24.37 10.74
CA PRO A 144 -7.94 24.13 9.33
C PRO A 144 -8.50 22.77 8.86
N LYS A 145 -8.80 22.67 7.56
CA LYS A 145 -9.15 21.39 6.91
C LYS A 145 -8.03 20.36 7.16
N THR A 146 -8.32 19.08 7.04
CA THR A 146 -7.31 18.01 7.10
C THR A 146 -6.18 18.26 6.12
N ILE A 147 -4.97 17.80 6.45
CA ILE A 147 -3.79 17.92 5.59
C ILE A 147 -4.06 17.23 4.26
N PHE A 148 -4.73 16.08 4.29
CA PHE A 148 -5.17 15.38 3.09
C PHE A 148 -6.01 16.27 2.17
N SER A 149 -7.03 16.95 2.71
CA SER A 149 -7.90 17.85 1.91
C SER A 149 -7.15 19.08 1.40
N GLN A 150 -6.27 19.67 2.23
CA GLN A 150 -5.45 20.82 1.83
C GLN A 150 -4.52 20.48 0.66
N ILE A 151 -3.81 19.35 0.72
CA ILE A 151 -2.90 18.89 -0.32
C ILE A 151 -3.69 18.45 -1.56
N SER A 152 -4.79 17.71 -1.39
CA SER A 152 -5.68 17.28 -2.48
C SER A 152 -6.10 18.44 -3.38
N SER A 153 -6.59 19.53 -2.76
CA SER A 153 -7.10 20.71 -3.48
C SER A 153 -6.05 21.43 -4.34
N GLN A 154 -4.76 21.21 -4.07
CA GLN A 154 -3.63 21.79 -4.79
C GLN A 154 -3.05 20.79 -5.79
N VAL A 155 -2.79 19.55 -5.37
CA VAL A 155 -2.10 18.54 -6.19
C VAL A 155 -2.92 18.12 -7.40
N VAL A 156 -4.24 18.01 -7.27
CA VAL A 156 -5.11 17.56 -8.37
C VAL A 156 -5.14 18.57 -9.54
N LYS A 157 -4.78 19.83 -9.29
CA LYS A 157 -4.66 20.90 -10.30
C LYS A 157 -3.31 20.90 -11.02
N LEU A 158 -2.32 20.16 -10.51
CA LEU A 158 -0.99 20.09 -11.10
C LEU A 158 -0.97 19.21 -12.33
N LYS A 159 0.02 19.43 -13.20
CA LYS A 159 0.28 18.53 -14.32
C LYS A 159 0.80 17.20 -13.75
N PRO A 160 0.17 16.05 -14.07
CA PRO A 160 0.60 14.77 -13.50
C PRO A 160 2.06 14.43 -13.77
N ALA A 161 2.61 14.88 -14.90
CA ALA A 161 4.03 14.69 -15.23
C ALA A 161 4.99 15.29 -14.19
N ASP A 162 4.64 16.42 -13.56
CA ASP A 162 5.48 17.08 -12.57
C ASP A 162 5.56 16.32 -11.24
N LEU A 163 4.63 15.38 -11.01
CA LEU A 163 4.57 14.53 -9.82
C LEU A 163 5.35 13.21 -9.98
N ARG A 164 5.83 12.90 -11.19
CA ARG A 164 6.49 11.61 -11.52
C ARG A 164 7.97 11.63 -11.15
N LEU A 165 8.26 11.80 -9.87
CA LEU A 165 9.62 11.94 -9.34
C LEU A 165 10.08 10.68 -8.57
N PRO A 166 11.39 10.45 -8.43
CA PRO A 166 11.93 9.26 -7.74
C PRO A 166 11.76 9.30 -6.22
N ALA A 167 11.56 10.47 -5.62
CA ALA A 167 11.56 10.63 -4.16
C ALA A 167 10.45 11.54 -3.64
N ARG A 168 10.44 12.81 -4.06
CA ARG A 168 9.49 13.82 -3.58
C ARG A 168 8.60 14.30 -4.72
N ALA A 169 7.35 13.84 -4.74
CA ALA A 169 6.39 14.22 -5.78
C ALA A 169 5.99 15.70 -5.70
N TRP A 170 6.13 16.32 -4.53
CA TRP A 170 5.96 17.75 -4.28
C TRP A 170 6.86 18.19 -3.12
N LYS A 171 7.05 19.51 -2.97
CA LYS A 171 7.71 20.12 -1.80
C LYS A 171 6.64 20.66 -0.85
N VAL A 172 6.69 20.32 0.43
CA VAL A 172 5.73 20.84 1.41
C VAL A 172 6.28 22.09 2.06
N LYS A 173 5.46 23.15 2.14
CA LYS A 173 5.74 24.35 2.92
C LYS A 173 4.70 24.48 4.04
N LEU A 174 5.11 24.25 5.27
CA LEU A 174 4.27 24.42 6.45
C LEU A 174 4.20 25.90 6.83
N ILE A 175 2.99 26.47 6.89
CA ILE A 175 2.81 27.87 7.29
C ILE A 175 2.92 27.98 8.80
N GLY A 176 3.81 28.86 9.27
CA GLY A 176 3.98 29.16 10.70
C GLY A 176 4.91 28.19 11.42
N GLU A 177 5.46 27.21 10.71
CA GLU A 177 6.47 26.29 11.22
C GLU A 177 7.78 26.61 10.51
N GLY A 178 8.89 26.76 11.26
CA GLY A 178 10.23 27.07 10.73
C GLY A 178 10.88 25.91 9.95
N ALA A 179 10.09 24.92 9.53
CA ALA A 179 10.56 23.72 8.86
C ALA A 179 10.73 23.97 7.35
N ASP A 180 11.95 23.83 6.84
CA ASP A 180 12.21 23.73 5.40
C ASP A 180 12.28 22.26 4.97
N ASP A 181 11.63 21.91 3.87
CA ASP A 181 11.44 20.52 3.45
C ASP A 181 12.71 19.93 2.82
N ALA A 182 13.57 19.39 3.69
CA ALA A 182 14.69 18.53 3.33
C ALA A 182 14.29 17.06 3.04
N GLY A 183 12.99 16.74 3.00
CA GLY A 183 12.43 15.40 2.75
C GLY A 183 11.73 14.77 3.96
N GLY A 184 12.06 15.18 5.18
CA GLY A 184 11.33 14.75 6.39
C GLY A 184 9.88 15.23 6.37
N VAL A 185 9.67 16.53 6.11
CA VAL A 185 8.34 17.15 6.07
C VAL A 185 7.41 16.47 5.05
N PHE A 186 7.92 16.10 3.88
CA PHE A 186 7.15 15.34 2.88
C PHE A 186 6.71 13.95 3.41
N ASP A 187 7.61 13.21 4.06
CA ASP A 187 7.28 11.88 4.61
C ASP A 187 6.34 11.98 5.83
N ASP A 188 6.52 13.00 6.66
CA ASP A 188 5.67 13.28 7.82
C ASP A 188 4.25 13.61 7.39
N THR A 189 4.07 14.49 6.40
CA THR A 189 2.73 14.81 5.89
C THR A 189 2.05 13.63 5.18
N ILE A 190 2.79 12.74 4.52
CA ILE A 190 2.22 11.49 4.00
C ILE A 190 1.74 10.60 5.15
N THR A 191 2.53 10.49 6.22
CA THR A 191 2.17 9.70 7.40
C THR A 191 0.91 10.24 8.07
N GLU A 192 0.83 11.56 8.24
CA GLU A 192 -0.35 12.23 8.79
C GLU A 192 -1.58 12.05 7.88
N MET A 193 -1.44 12.18 6.55
CA MET A 193 -2.55 11.91 5.63
C MET A 193 -3.09 10.48 5.77
N CYS A 194 -2.22 9.49 5.90
CA CYS A 194 -2.64 8.09 6.13
C CYS A 194 -3.39 7.93 7.47
N GLN A 195 -2.95 8.64 8.52
CA GLN A 195 -3.63 8.63 9.82
C GLN A 195 -4.99 9.35 9.76
N GLU A 196 -5.04 10.52 9.14
CA GLU A 196 -6.28 11.29 8.94
C GLU A 196 -7.33 10.45 8.21
N LEU A 197 -6.95 9.80 7.10
CA LEU A 197 -7.84 8.93 6.32
C LEU A 197 -8.42 7.75 7.10
N GLN A 198 -7.74 7.28 8.14
CA GLN A 198 -8.14 6.13 8.97
C GLN A 198 -8.69 6.57 10.34
N SER A 199 -9.11 7.81 10.47
CA SER A 199 -9.67 8.37 11.70
C SER A 199 -10.93 9.18 11.41
N ASP A 200 -11.67 9.54 12.45
CA ASP A 200 -12.96 10.24 12.33
C ASP A 200 -12.83 11.69 11.81
N VAL A 201 -11.62 12.18 11.52
CA VAL A 201 -11.40 13.52 10.95
C VAL A 201 -11.61 13.57 9.44
N SER A 202 -11.63 12.42 8.77
CA SER A 202 -11.86 12.28 7.33
C SER A 202 -13.01 11.31 7.09
N ASP A 203 -13.96 11.71 6.26
CA ASP A 203 -15.11 10.89 5.85
C ASP A 203 -14.86 10.06 4.60
N LEU A 204 -13.70 10.23 3.94
CA LEU A 204 -13.37 9.55 2.69
C LEU A 204 -13.37 8.01 2.77
N LEU A 205 -12.99 7.48 3.94
CA LEU A 205 -12.98 6.05 4.23
C LEU A 205 -13.93 5.75 5.39
N ILE A 206 -14.53 4.57 5.36
CA ILE A 206 -15.37 4.05 6.46
C ILE A 206 -14.79 2.73 6.97
N PRO A 207 -14.90 2.41 8.26
CA PRO A 207 -14.55 1.08 8.76
C PRO A 207 -15.44 0.01 8.10
N THR A 208 -14.94 -1.23 8.01
CA THR A 208 -15.80 -2.33 7.53
C THR A 208 -16.98 -2.57 8.48
N PRO A 209 -18.14 -3.04 7.99
CA PRO A 209 -19.23 -3.48 8.86
C PRO A 209 -18.79 -4.51 9.92
N ASN A 210 -17.88 -5.42 9.55
CA ASN A 210 -17.24 -6.36 10.48
C ASN A 210 -16.47 -5.67 11.61
N SER A 211 -15.78 -4.55 11.33
CA SER A 211 -15.12 -3.71 12.34
C SER A 211 -16.12 -3.13 13.34
N LEU A 212 -17.22 -2.55 12.84
CA LEU A 212 -18.26 -1.92 13.66
C LEU A 212 -18.99 -2.92 14.56
N ASN A 213 -19.17 -4.15 14.08
CA ASN A 213 -19.87 -5.22 14.81
C ASN A 213 -18.93 -6.16 15.57
N ASP A 214 -17.62 -5.92 15.52
CA ASP A 214 -16.56 -6.77 16.10
C ASP A 214 -16.69 -8.28 15.77
N ILE A 215 -17.05 -8.60 14.52
CA ILE A 215 -17.29 -9.98 14.06
C ILE A 215 -16.66 -10.22 12.69
N GLY A 216 -16.28 -11.47 12.41
CA GLY A 216 -15.75 -11.87 11.11
C GLY A 216 -14.30 -11.41 10.86
N TYR A 217 -13.93 -11.36 9.59
CA TYR A 217 -12.59 -10.98 9.13
C TYR A 217 -12.50 -9.46 8.83
N ASN A 218 -11.28 -8.97 8.61
CA ASN A 218 -11.01 -7.59 8.17
C ASN A 218 -11.59 -6.50 9.11
N ARG A 219 -11.60 -6.75 10.43
CA ARG A 219 -12.08 -5.82 11.47
C ARG A 219 -11.19 -4.59 11.67
N ASP A 220 -9.97 -4.64 11.15
CA ASP A 220 -8.96 -3.58 11.17
C ASP A 220 -8.87 -2.83 9.83
N ARG A 221 -9.83 -3.03 8.93
CA ARG A 221 -9.77 -2.54 7.55
C ARG A 221 -10.83 -1.49 7.25
N TYR A 222 -10.57 -0.73 6.20
CA TYR A 222 -11.40 0.38 5.74
C TYR A 222 -11.90 0.17 4.30
N LEU A 223 -13.11 0.65 4.02
CA LEU A 223 -13.77 0.72 2.72
C LEU A 223 -13.79 2.18 2.23
N LEU A 224 -14.08 2.39 0.94
CA LEU A 224 -14.36 3.74 0.43
C LEU A 224 -15.75 4.16 0.89
N ASN A 225 -15.96 5.44 1.20
CA ASN A 225 -17.30 5.91 1.54
C ASN A 225 -18.19 5.99 0.27
N PRO A 226 -19.27 5.19 0.17
CA PRO A 226 -20.07 5.12 -1.05
C PRO A 226 -20.96 6.35 -1.26
N ASN A 227 -21.27 7.10 -0.20
CA ASN A 227 -22.13 8.29 -0.26
C ASN A 227 -21.43 9.51 -0.85
N LEU A 228 -20.10 9.52 -0.83
CA LEU A 228 -19.31 10.65 -1.31
C LEU A 228 -19.19 10.58 -2.83
N SER A 229 -19.97 11.43 -3.49
CA SER A 229 -20.23 11.35 -4.94
C SER A 229 -20.22 12.70 -5.65
N ASP A 230 -20.16 13.80 -4.90
CA ASP A 230 -20.01 15.16 -5.41
C ASP A 230 -18.59 15.43 -5.92
N GLU A 231 -18.43 16.54 -6.64
CA GLU A 231 -17.19 16.87 -7.34
C GLU A 231 -15.99 17.00 -6.38
N GLU A 232 -16.15 17.61 -5.20
CA GLU A 232 -15.03 17.82 -4.26
C GLU A 232 -14.49 16.47 -3.77
N HIS A 233 -15.36 15.56 -3.33
CA HIS A 233 -14.93 14.24 -2.88
C HIS A 233 -14.40 13.37 -4.02
N MET A 234 -14.92 13.49 -5.24
CA MET A 234 -14.37 12.79 -6.40
C MET A 234 -12.94 13.25 -6.73
N GLN A 235 -12.61 14.54 -6.53
CA GLN A 235 -11.21 15.00 -6.60
C GLN A 235 -10.37 14.45 -5.44
N GLN A 236 -10.94 14.28 -4.24
CA GLN A 236 -10.26 13.65 -3.12
C GLN A 236 -9.95 12.16 -3.37
N PHE A 237 -10.89 11.39 -3.91
CA PHE A 237 -10.63 10.00 -4.34
C PHE A 237 -9.59 9.95 -5.46
N LYS A 238 -9.64 10.88 -6.42
CA LYS A 238 -8.58 11.01 -7.42
C LYS A 238 -7.22 11.31 -6.80
N PHE A 239 -7.17 12.18 -5.79
CA PHE A 239 -5.94 12.46 -5.06
C PHE A 239 -5.44 11.24 -4.27
N LEU A 240 -6.33 10.47 -3.63
CA LEU A 240 -5.96 9.18 -3.02
C LEU A 240 -5.25 8.29 -4.05
N GLY A 241 -5.79 8.20 -5.27
CA GLY A 241 -5.16 7.50 -6.38
C GLY A 241 -3.77 8.03 -6.78
N ILE A 242 -3.59 9.35 -6.82
CA ILE A 242 -2.28 9.98 -7.04
C ILE A 242 -1.32 9.57 -5.93
N LEU A 243 -1.75 9.58 -4.67
CA LEU A 243 -0.95 9.19 -3.50
C LEU A 243 -0.50 7.72 -3.61
N LEU A 244 -1.41 6.80 -3.94
CA LEU A 244 -1.04 5.38 -4.18
C LEU A 244 -0.02 5.26 -5.31
N GLY A 245 -0.21 6.01 -6.40
CA GLY A 245 0.73 6.03 -7.53
C GLY A 245 2.11 6.59 -7.17
N VAL A 246 2.15 7.62 -6.32
CA VAL A 246 3.39 8.20 -5.79
C VAL A 246 4.13 7.17 -4.94
N ALA A 247 3.45 6.45 -4.04
CA ALA A 247 4.05 5.40 -3.22
C ALA A 247 4.76 4.32 -4.06
N VAL A 248 4.10 3.86 -5.14
CA VAL A 248 4.67 2.88 -6.07
C VAL A 248 5.93 3.41 -6.77
N ARG A 249 5.99 4.71 -7.09
CA ARG A 249 7.13 5.35 -7.74
C ARG A 249 8.30 5.59 -6.79
N THR A 250 8.01 6.17 -5.62
CA THR A 250 9.01 6.58 -4.64
C THR A 250 9.52 5.42 -3.80
N LYS A 251 8.86 4.25 -3.89
CA LYS A 251 9.15 3.07 -3.08
C LYS A 251 9.01 3.34 -1.59
N LYS A 252 8.19 4.34 -1.24
CA LYS A 252 7.84 4.68 0.14
C LYS A 252 6.45 4.12 0.41
N PRO A 253 6.33 3.03 1.17
CA PRO A 253 5.06 2.38 1.36
C PRO A 253 4.11 3.23 2.21
N LEU A 254 2.81 3.19 1.91
CA LEU A 254 1.76 3.86 2.68
C LEU A 254 1.25 2.96 3.80
N ASP A 255 1.01 3.53 4.98
CA ASP A 255 0.38 2.82 6.09
C ASP A 255 -1.14 2.89 5.99
N LEU A 256 -1.71 2.31 4.92
CA LEU A 256 -3.15 2.26 4.65
C LEU A 256 -3.69 0.84 4.76
N HIS A 257 -4.74 0.66 5.54
CA HIS A 257 -5.39 -0.62 5.81
C HIS A 257 -6.70 -0.77 5.03
N LEU A 258 -6.67 -0.59 3.71
CA LEU A 258 -7.85 -0.83 2.87
C LEU A 258 -8.22 -2.32 2.84
N ALA A 259 -9.51 -2.63 2.76
CA ALA A 259 -10.02 -3.99 2.69
C ALA A 259 -9.66 -4.65 1.33
N PRO A 260 -9.54 -6.00 1.28
CA PRO A 260 -9.22 -6.74 0.05
C PRO A 260 -10.13 -6.41 -1.13
N ALA A 261 -11.42 -6.19 -0.88
CA ALA A 261 -12.41 -5.78 -1.89
C ALA A 261 -12.02 -4.46 -2.59
N ILE A 262 -11.53 -3.47 -1.85
CA ILE A 262 -11.09 -2.20 -2.44
C ILE A 262 -9.88 -2.44 -3.35
N TRP A 263 -8.90 -3.22 -2.91
CA TRP A 263 -7.74 -3.57 -3.75
C TRP A 263 -8.13 -4.37 -5.00
N LYS A 264 -9.15 -5.23 -4.93
CA LYS A 264 -9.73 -5.91 -6.10
C LYS A 264 -10.28 -4.89 -7.11
N LEU A 265 -11.12 -3.96 -6.65
CA LEU A 265 -11.66 -2.90 -7.50
C LEU A 265 -10.55 -2.03 -8.11
N LEU A 266 -9.53 -1.65 -7.32
CA LEU A 266 -8.37 -0.88 -7.80
C LEU A 266 -7.51 -1.65 -8.81
N ALA A 267 -7.48 -2.99 -8.76
CA ALA A 267 -6.87 -3.83 -9.80
C ALA A 267 -7.76 -3.96 -11.05
N GLY A 268 -9.02 -3.52 -11.00
CA GLY A 268 -10.00 -3.69 -12.09
C GLY A 268 -10.65 -5.07 -12.08
N LEU A 269 -10.71 -5.71 -10.92
CA LEU A 269 -11.43 -6.96 -10.69
C LEU A 269 -12.84 -6.64 -10.17
N SER A 270 -13.83 -7.41 -10.62
CA SER A 270 -15.17 -7.40 -10.03
C SER A 270 -15.17 -8.13 -8.69
N LEU A 271 -16.03 -7.67 -7.78
CA LEU A 271 -16.26 -8.34 -6.51
C LEU A 271 -17.16 -9.56 -6.68
N THR A 272 -16.99 -10.53 -5.78
CA THR A 272 -17.88 -11.69 -5.65
C THR A 272 -18.64 -11.64 -4.32
N PRO A 273 -19.68 -12.45 -4.10
CA PRO A 273 -20.39 -12.50 -2.82
C PRO A 273 -19.48 -12.82 -1.62
N GLU A 274 -18.42 -13.61 -1.83
CA GLU A 274 -17.43 -13.92 -0.81
C GLU A 274 -16.65 -12.67 -0.37
N ASP A 275 -16.41 -11.71 -1.27
CA ASP A 275 -15.77 -10.42 -0.92
C ASP A 275 -16.63 -9.58 0.02
N ILE A 276 -17.96 -9.68 -0.13
CA ILE A 276 -18.90 -9.03 0.79
C ILE A 276 -18.83 -9.73 2.14
N GLU A 277 -18.88 -11.07 2.18
CA GLU A 277 -18.83 -11.85 3.42
C GLU A 277 -17.55 -11.58 4.24
N GLU A 278 -16.42 -11.39 3.57
CA GLU A 278 -15.15 -11.03 4.19
C GLU A 278 -15.18 -9.69 4.95
N THR A 279 -16.09 -8.78 4.61
CA THR A 279 -16.18 -7.43 5.21
C THR A 279 -17.50 -7.16 5.92
N ASP A 280 -18.51 -8.01 5.70
CA ASP A 280 -19.88 -7.85 6.22
C ASP A 280 -20.60 -9.22 6.31
N VAL A 281 -20.21 -10.02 7.31
CA VAL A 281 -20.74 -11.37 7.50
C VAL A 281 -22.22 -11.36 7.93
N LEU A 282 -22.64 -10.35 8.69
CA LEU A 282 -24.02 -10.22 9.17
C LEU A 282 -24.98 -9.91 8.04
N TYR A 283 -24.59 -9.01 7.12
CA TYR A 283 -25.37 -8.77 5.91
C TYR A 283 -25.52 -10.03 5.07
N MET A 284 -24.42 -10.75 4.83
CA MET A 284 -24.46 -12.00 4.05
C MET A 284 -25.34 -13.06 4.69
N SER A 285 -25.29 -13.19 6.02
CA SER A 285 -26.20 -14.06 6.77
C SER A 285 -27.66 -13.66 6.58
N SER A 286 -27.96 -12.36 6.68
CA SER A 286 -29.31 -11.81 6.52
C SER A 286 -29.87 -12.04 5.11
N ILE A 287 -29.07 -11.80 4.08
CA ILE A 287 -29.45 -12.00 2.68
C ILE A 287 -29.68 -13.49 2.36
N ARG A 288 -28.83 -14.39 2.88
CA ARG A 288 -29.05 -15.85 2.77
C ARG A 288 -30.33 -16.27 3.50
N GLY A 289 -30.57 -15.71 4.69
CA GLY A 289 -31.79 -15.93 5.46
C GLY A 289 -33.06 -15.54 4.69
N ILE A 290 -33.07 -14.39 4.01
CA ILE A 290 -34.20 -13.97 3.17
C ILE A 290 -34.40 -14.91 1.97
N ARG A 291 -33.31 -15.37 1.34
CA ARG A 291 -33.37 -16.26 0.17
C ARG A 291 -34.06 -17.58 0.48
N ASP A 292 -33.63 -18.20 1.58
CA ASP A 292 -33.95 -19.58 1.97
C ASP A 292 -34.98 -19.62 3.12
N ILE A 293 -35.73 -18.52 3.31
CA ILE A 293 -36.67 -18.34 4.42
C ILE A 293 -37.78 -19.40 4.46
N ASP A 294 -38.09 -20.01 3.31
CA ASP A 294 -39.05 -21.11 3.17
C ASP A 294 -38.59 -22.39 3.86
N GLU A 295 -37.28 -22.63 3.96
CA GLU A 295 -36.72 -23.76 4.71
C GLU A 295 -36.94 -23.60 6.23
N GLN A 296 -37.23 -22.38 6.69
CA GLN A 296 -37.52 -22.06 8.09
C GLN A 296 -39.02 -22.09 8.41
N GLY A 297 -39.86 -22.57 7.49
CA GLY A 297 -41.31 -22.68 7.68
C GLY A 297 -42.09 -21.36 7.47
N VAL A 298 -41.44 -20.33 6.93
CA VAL A 298 -42.06 -19.07 6.54
C VAL A 298 -42.71 -19.21 5.17
N ASN A 299 -43.92 -18.68 5.04
CA ASN A 299 -44.71 -18.66 3.81
C ASN A 299 -45.18 -17.23 3.50
N GLU A 300 -46.01 -17.07 2.47
CA GLU A 300 -46.51 -15.76 2.06
C GLU A 300 -47.27 -15.00 3.15
N HIS A 301 -48.02 -15.70 4.02
CA HIS A 301 -48.89 -15.07 5.01
C HIS A 301 -48.12 -14.48 6.19
N ASN A 302 -47.01 -15.10 6.60
CA ASN A 302 -46.20 -14.64 7.75
C ASN A 302 -44.87 -13.99 7.33
N PHE A 303 -44.62 -13.83 6.02
CA PHE A 303 -43.35 -13.26 5.52
C PHE A 303 -43.03 -11.89 6.11
N HIS A 304 -44.01 -10.99 6.16
CA HIS A 304 -43.83 -9.63 6.68
C HIS A 304 -43.79 -9.54 8.21
N GLU A 305 -44.13 -10.62 8.92
CA GLU A 305 -43.94 -10.71 10.37
C GLU A 305 -42.48 -11.02 10.72
N VAL A 306 -41.79 -11.75 9.82
CA VAL A 306 -40.40 -12.19 10.00
C VAL A 306 -39.39 -11.24 9.35
N ILE A 307 -39.71 -10.70 8.16
CA ILE A 307 -38.82 -9.82 7.39
C ILE A 307 -39.32 -8.37 7.48
N PRO A 308 -38.62 -7.49 8.21
CA PRO A 308 -39.03 -6.09 8.41
C PRO A 308 -38.76 -5.19 7.19
N ILE A 309 -38.16 -5.72 6.12
CA ILE A 309 -37.86 -5.00 4.88
C ILE A 309 -39.13 -4.95 4.01
N THR A 310 -39.60 -3.74 3.70
CA THR A 310 -40.90 -3.54 3.04
C THR A 310 -40.81 -3.41 1.52
N CYS A 311 -39.67 -2.98 0.99
CA CYS A 311 -39.47 -2.70 -0.43
C CYS A 311 -38.05 -3.07 -0.87
N PHE A 312 -37.71 -2.83 -2.14
CA PHE A 312 -36.38 -3.09 -2.70
C PHE A 312 -35.37 -2.01 -2.26
N GLU A 313 -35.17 -1.94 -0.95
CA GLU A 313 -34.12 -1.20 -0.27
C GLU A 313 -33.28 -2.18 0.56
N SER A 314 -31.97 -1.98 0.59
CA SER A 314 -31.05 -2.80 1.38
C SER A 314 -30.07 -1.92 2.13
N GLN A 315 -29.42 -2.47 3.15
CA GLN A 315 -28.41 -1.79 3.93
C GLN A 315 -27.11 -1.65 3.13
N SER A 316 -26.60 -0.43 3.03
CA SER A 316 -25.29 -0.06 2.49
C SER A 316 -24.17 -0.37 3.50
N SER A 317 -22.91 -0.40 3.07
CA SER A 317 -21.75 -0.61 3.95
C SER A 317 -21.62 0.42 5.08
N ASP A 318 -22.21 1.60 4.94
CA ASP A 318 -22.21 2.64 5.98
C ASP A 318 -23.38 2.49 6.97
N GLY A 319 -24.24 1.49 6.76
CA GLY A 319 -25.41 1.19 7.59
C GLY A 319 -26.72 1.84 7.11
N GLN A 320 -26.72 2.72 6.10
CA GLN A 320 -27.93 3.36 5.60
C GLN A 320 -28.75 2.44 4.69
N TYR A 321 -30.07 2.53 4.76
CA TYR A 321 -30.95 1.84 3.80
C TYR A 321 -31.09 2.66 2.52
N VAL A 322 -30.81 2.01 1.38
CA VAL A 322 -30.79 2.65 0.07
C VAL A 322 -31.51 1.79 -0.98
N PRO A 323 -32.13 2.42 -2.00
CA PRO A 323 -32.76 1.69 -3.08
C PRO A 323 -31.72 0.92 -3.92
N ILE A 324 -31.90 -0.39 -4.05
CA ILE A 324 -30.97 -1.28 -4.77
C ILE A 324 -31.24 -1.36 -6.28
N LEU A 325 -32.32 -0.73 -6.75
CA LEU A 325 -32.59 -0.48 -8.17
C LEU A 325 -33.39 0.83 -8.35
N PRO A 326 -33.41 1.41 -9.57
CA PRO A 326 -34.27 2.55 -9.87
C PRO A 326 -35.74 2.23 -9.56
N GLY A 327 -36.39 3.07 -8.73
CA GLY A 327 -37.76 2.84 -8.29
C GLY A 327 -37.93 1.78 -7.18
N GLY A 328 -36.85 1.28 -6.60
CA GLY A 328 -36.89 0.21 -5.58
C GLY A 328 -37.77 0.51 -4.36
N LYS A 329 -37.84 1.79 -3.95
CA LYS A 329 -38.76 2.27 -2.89
C LYS A 329 -40.24 2.01 -3.17
N SER A 330 -40.61 1.94 -4.44
CA SER A 330 -42.00 1.72 -4.87
C SER A 330 -42.28 0.25 -5.22
N MET A 331 -41.26 -0.61 -5.18
CA MET A 331 -41.39 -2.04 -5.45
C MET A 331 -41.46 -2.79 -4.11
N PRO A 332 -42.63 -3.33 -3.71
CA PRO A 332 -42.75 -4.05 -2.46
C PRO A 332 -41.96 -5.36 -2.50
N LEU A 333 -41.28 -5.67 -1.40
CA LEU A 333 -40.67 -6.97 -1.19
C LEU A 333 -41.76 -7.93 -0.76
N THR A 334 -41.87 -9.07 -1.42
CA THR A 334 -42.87 -10.11 -1.14
C THR A 334 -42.18 -11.46 -1.03
N PHE A 335 -42.85 -12.45 -0.44
CA PHE A 335 -42.34 -13.81 -0.41
C PHE A 335 -41.96 -14.31 -1.81
N HIS A 336 -42.73 -13.96 -2.84
CA HIS A 336 -42.55 -14.48 -4.19
C HIS A 336 -41.35 -13.86 -4.92
N ASN A 337 -41.08 -12.57 -4.71
CA ASN A 337 -39.97 -11.87 -5.37
C ASN A 337 -38.69 -11.80 -4.51
N ARG A 338 -38.66 -12.43 -3.33
CA ARG A 338 -37.51 -12.42 -2.40
C ARG A 338 -36.17 -12.84 -3.02
N LYS A 339 -36.19 -13.79 -3.96
CA LYS A 339 -34.98 -14.28 -4.64
C LYS A 339 -34.41 -13.23 -5.60
N GLU A 340 -35.29 -12.50 -6.30
CA GLU A 340 -34.87 -11.35 -7.12
C GLU A 340 -34.32 -10.24 -6.23
N TYR A 341 -34.99 -9.93 -5.12
CA TYR A 341 -34.48 -8.97 -4.14
C TYR A 341 -33.04 -9.31 -3.69
N VAL A 342 -32.79 -10.58 -3.33
CA VAL A 342 -31.46 -11.06 -2.92
C VAL A 342 -30.42 -10.87 -4.03
N GLU A 343 -30.75 -11.23 -5.27
CA GLU A 343 -29.85 -11.04 -6.42
C GLU A 343 -29.52 -9.55 -6.63
N ARG A 344 -30.54 -8.68 -6.59
CA ARG A 344 -30.37 -7.23 -6.74
C ARG A 344 -29.57 -6.62 -5.58
N ALA A 345 -29.80 -7.09 -4.36
CA ALA A 345 -29.12 -6.61 -3.16
C ALA A 345 -27.63 -6.97 -3.19
N LEU A 346 -27.29 -8.19 -3.63
CA LEU A 346 -25.89 -8.59 -3.84
C LEU A 346 -25.26 -7.80 -4.98
N LEU A 347 -25.96 -7.63 -6.10
CA LEU A 347 -25.46 -6.85 -7.24
C LEU A 347 -25.16 -5.40 -6.84
N TYR A 348 -26.03 -4.78 -6.04
CA TYR A 348 -25.80 -3.45 -5.49
C TYR A 348 -24.51 -3.43 -4.65
N ARG A 349 -24.38 -4.31 -3.64
CA ARG A 349 -23.21 -4.34 -2.75
C ARG A 349 -21.90 -4.62 -3.49
N MET A 350 -21.90 -5.46 -4.52
CA MET A 350 -20.72 -5.73 -5.35
C MET A 350 -20.26 -4.52 -6.19
N ASN A 351 -21.16 -3.57 -6.47
CA ASN A 351 -20.87 -2.38 -7.29
C ASN A 351 -20.87 -1.06 -6.48
N GLU A 352 -21.12 -1.14 -5.17
CA GLU A 352 -21.34 0.00 -4.28
C GLU A 352 -20.21 1.04 -4.33
N PHE A 353 -18.96 0.59 -4.49
CA PHE A 353 -17.78 1.45 -4.49
C PHE A 353 -17.22 1.75 -5.88
N CYS A 354 -17.86 1.29 -6.96
CA CYS A 354 -17.28 1.36 -8.31
C CYS A 354 -16.93 2.80 -8.72
N LYS A 355 -17.80 3.77 -8.43
CA LYS A 355 -17.58 5.18 -8.78
C LYS A 355 -16.36 5.76 -8.06
N GLN A 356 -16.24 5.53 -6.76
CA GLN A 356 -15.09 6.01 -5.97
C GLN A 356 -13.81 5.30 -6.40
N ALA A 357 -13.86 3.97 -6.61
CA ALA A 357 -12.72 3.19 -7.08
C ALA A 357 -12.24 3.64 -8.48
N GLU A 358 -13.15 4.02 -9.37
CA GLU A 358 -12.79 4.59 -10.68
C GLU A 358 -12.07 5.94 -10.56
N ALA A 359 -12.48 6.82 -9.63
CA ALA A 359 -11.76 8.05 -9.35
C ALA A 359 -10.35 7.78 -8.83
N VAL A 360 -10.20 6.85 -7.87
CA VAL A 360 -8.88 6.42 -7.37
C VAL A 360 -8.04 5.85 -8.51
N ARG A 361 -8.61 4.97 -9.35
CA ARG A 361 -7.92 4.41 -10.52
C ARG A 361 -7.50 5.49 -11.52
N SER A 362 -8.32 6.51 -11.73
CA SER A 362 -7.98 7.67 -12.58
C SER A 362 -6.77 8.44 -12.02
N GLY A 363 -6.74 8.65 -10.70
CA GLY A 363 -5.58 9.22 -10.02
C GLY A 363 -4.31 8.40 -10.21
N MET A 364 -4.41 7.08 -9.99
CA MET A 364 -3.29 6.15 -10.20
C MET A 364 -2.80 6.18 -11.66
N ALA A 365 -3.71 6.14 -12.64
CA ALA A 365 -3.41 6.17 -14.05
C ALA A 365 -2.68 7.44 -14.51
N SER A 366 -2.78 8.53 -13.75
CA SER A 366 -2.04 9.77 -14.04
C SER A 366 -0.56 9.69 -13.64
N ILE A 367 -0.22 8.76 -12.73
CA ILE A 367 1.12 8.61 -12.15
C ILE A 367 1.79 7.31 -12.64
N ILE A 368 1.10 6.20 -12.72
CA ILE A 368 1.64 4.86 -13.05
C ILE A 368 0.85 4.19 -14.18
N PRO A 369 1.43 3.22 -14.93
CA PRO A 369 0.75 2.58 -16.04
C PRO A 369 -0.32 1.58 -15.57
N LEU A 370 -1.53 2.08 -15.33
CA LEU A 370 -2.67 1.30 -14.84
C LEU A 370 -2.97 0.01 -15.66
N PRO A 371 -2.85 -0.02 -17.01
CA PRO A 371 -3.05 -1.24 -17.78
C PRO A 371 -2.21 -2.43 -17.33
N ILE A 372 -1.00 -2.18 -16.82
CA ILE A 372 -0.09 -3.24 -16.33
C ILE A 372 -0.46 -3.65 -14.90
N LEU A 373 -0.99 -2.73 -14.11
CA LEU A 373 -1.46 -3.04 -12.75
C LEU A 373 -2.67 -3.96 -12.75
N SER A 374 -3.47 -3.99 -13.82
CA SER A 374 -4.60 -4.91 -13.93
C SER A 374 -4.22 -6.40 -14.02
N PHE A 375 -2.94 -6.72 -14.19
CA PHE A 375 -2.43 -8.09 -14.05
C PHE A 375 -2.05 -8.45 -12.60
N TYR A 376 -2.05 -7.50 -11.67
CA TYR A 376 -1.72 -7.77 -10.28
C TYR A 376 -2.94 -8.36 -9.55
N THR A 377 -2.68 -9.23 -8.58
CA THR A 377 -3.70 -9.60 -7.59
C THR A 377 -3.96 -8.40 -6.67
N ALA A 378 -5.12 -8.40 -5.99
CA ALA A 378 -5.41 -7.42 -4.94
C ALA A 378 -4.28 -7.36 -3.91
N GLU A 379 -3.84 -8.50 -3.41
CA GLU A 379 -2.72 -8.63 -2.46
C GLU A 379 -1.39 -8.07 -3.01
N ARG A 380 -1.06 -8.35 -4.28
CA ARG A 380 0.18 -7.85 -4.88
C ARG A 380 0.11 -6.35 -5.15
N LEU A 381 -1.06 -5.81 -5.44
CA LEU A 381 -1.27 -4.37 -5.57
C LEU A 381 -1.14 -3.68 -4.20
N GLU A 382 -1.73 -4.24 -3.14
CA GLU A 382 -1.52 -3.77 -1.75
C GLU A 382 -0.03 -3.79 -1.42
N GLN A 383 0.69 -4.88 -1.68
CA GLN A 383 2.11 -4.96 -1.39
C GLN A 383 2.94 -3.92 -2.15
N LEU A 384 2.58 -3.61 -3.41
CA LEU A 384 3.26 -2.56 -4.17
C LEU A 384 3.07 -1.16 -3.57
N VAL A 385 1.93 -0.90 -2.95
CA VAL A 385 1.54 0.42 -2.42
C VAL A 385 1.89 0.57 -0.94
N CYS A 386 1.53 -0.42 -0.14
CA CYS A 386 1.66 -0.44 1.31
C CYS A 386 2.89 -1.22 1.79
N GLY A 387 3.53 -2.02 0.94
CA GLY A 387 4.68 -2.83 1.35
C GLY A 387 4.27 -4.15 2.02
N ILE A 388 5.25 -4.86 2.54
CA ILE A 388 5.07 -6.21 3.11
C ILE A 388 4.42 -6.10 4.50
N PRO A 389 3.30 -6.80 4.75
CA PRO A 389 2.60 -6.74 6.04
C PRO A 389 3.32 -7.52 7.15
N GLU A 390 4.03 -8.58 6.80
CA GLU A 390 4.78 -9.39 7.76
C GLU A 390 6.27 -8.98 7.79
N ILE A 391 6.77 -8.68 8.98
CA ILE A 391 8.16 -8.30 9.17
C ILE A 391 8.97 -9.55 9.53
N SER A 392 9.69 -10.09 8.54
CA SER A 392 10.61 -11.20 8.74
C SER A 392 11.92 -10.71 9.36
N VAL A 393 12.31 -11.31 10.49
CA VAL A 393 13.60 -11.03 11.14
C VAL A 393 14.77 -11.34 10.20
N SER A 394 14.65 -12.39 9.39
CA SER A 394 15.68 -12.75 8.41
C SER A 394 15.93 -11.63 7.39
N LEU A 395 14.88 -10.94 6.94
CA LEU A 395 14.99 -9.80 6.03
C LEU A 395 15.62 -8.59 6.73
N LEU A 396 15.24 -8.31 7.98
CA LEU A 396 15.85 -7.24 8.77
C LEU A 396 17.35 -7.46 8.98
N LYS A 397 17.76 -8.71 9.28
CA LYS A 397 19.18 -9.11 9.38
C LYS A 397 19.95 -8.81 8.09
N GLN A 398 19.39 -9.14 6.93
CA GLN A 398 20.04 -8.89 5.62
C GLN A 398 20.30 -7.40 5.33
N VAL A 399 19.47 -6.51 5.87
CA VAL A 399 19.59 -5.06 5.68
C VAL A 399 20.22 -4.34 6.87
N ALA A 400 20.67 -5.07 7.89
CA ALA A 400 21.37 -4.51 9.03
C ALA A 400 22.84 -4.21 8.71
N ARG A 401 23.38 -3.20 9.40
CA ARG A 401 24.80 -2.87 9.47
C ARG A 401 25.16 -2.56 10.92
N TYR A 402 26.19 -3.23 11.39
CA TYR A 402 26.70 -3.06 12.75
C TYR A 402 27.82 -2.01 12.72
N ARG A 403 27.75 -1.01 13.61
CA ARG A 403 28.78 0.01 13.78
C ARG A 403 29.33 -0.07 15.19
N GLU A 404 30.65 -0.07 15.31
CA GLU A 404 31.35 -0.14 16.61
C GLU A 404 31.01 -1.42 17.41
N ILE A 405 30.44 -2.41 16.73
CA ILE A 405 30.11 -3.73 17.28
C ILE A 405 30.13 -4.76 16.14
N GLU A 406 30.57 -5.96 16.44
CA GLU A 406 30.61 -7.06 15.47
C GLU A 406 29.30 -7.85 15.46
N GLU A 407 28.96 -8.44 14.31
CA GLU A 407 27.75 -9.27 14.16
C GLU A 407 27.70 -10.44 15.13
N GLY A 408 28.86 -11.05 15.43
CA GLY A 408 28.98 -12.16 16.38
C GLY A 408 28.92 -11.76 17.85
N HIS A 409 28.86 -10.46 18.17
CA HIS A 409 28.86 -10.00 19.56
C HIS A 409 27.58 -10.44 20.29
N ARG A 410 27.71 -10.84 21.56
CA ARG A 410 26.60 -11.37 22.38
C ARG A 410 25.39 -10.43 22.44
N LEU A 411 25.61 -9.13 22.53
CA LEU A 411 24.55 -8.11 22.48
C LEU A 411 23.74 -8.15 21.17
N ILE A 412 24.37 -8.41 20.03
CA ILE A 412 23.69 -8.52 18.74
C ILE A 412 22.90 -9.84 18.65
N GLN A 413 23.44 -10.93 19.18
CA GLN A 413 22.73 -12.21 19.27
C GLN A 413 21.44 -12.05 20.09
N TRP A 414 21.54 -11.46 21.29
CA TRP A 414 20.39 -11.19 22.15
C TRP A 414 19.35 -10.29 21.50
N LEU A 415 19.77 -9.28 20.73
CA LEU A 415 18.85 -8.41 20.00
C LEU A 415 18.00 -9.22 19.03
N TRP A 416 18.65 -10.05 18.22
CA TRP A 416 17.96 -10.83 17.21
C TRP A 416 17.09 -11.92 17.81
N GLU A 417 17.55 -12.63 18.83
CA GLU A 417 16.75 -13.62 19.58
C GLU A 417 15.50 -12.96 20.20
N THR A 418 15.67 -11.75 20.74
CA THR A 418 14.56 -10.95 21.29
C THR A 418 13.53 -10.60 20.21
N ILE A 419 13.97 -10.11 19.04
CA ILE A 419 13.08 -9.74 17.93
C ILE A 419 12.43 -10.99 17.29
N GLU A 420 13.10 -12.15 17.30
CA GLU A 420 12.49 -13.42 16.89
C GLU A 420 11.34 -13.82 17.80
N CYS A 421 11.44 -13.54 19.10
CA CYS A 421 10.37 -13.77 20.07
C CYS A 421 9.22 -12.74 20.00
N PHE A 422 9.36 -11.66 19.22
CA PHE A 422 8.29 -10.69 19.03
C PHE A 422 7.19 -11.24 18.12
N THR A 423 5.94 -10.93 18.46
CA THR A 423 4.79 -11.04 17.56
C THR A 423 4.96 -10.12 16.35
N ASN A 424 4.23 -10.36 15.25
CA ASN A 424 4.30 -9.44 14.10
C ASN A 424 3.90 -8.00 14.47
N ALA A 425 2.93 -7.82 15.37
CA ALA A 425 2.54 -6.51 15.89
C ALA A 425 3.70 -5.80 16.59
N GLU A 426 4.43 -6.50 17.47
CA GLU A 426 5.64 -5.96 18.12
C GLU A 426 6.76 -5.69 17.09
N ARG A 427 6.92 -6.52 16.05
CA ARG A 427 7.91 -6.27 14.98
C ARG A 427 7.58 -5.04 14.13
N ILE A 428 6.29 -4.78 13.87
CA ILE A 428 5.83 -3.54 13.22
C ILE A 428 6.14 -2.33 14.10
N LEU A 429 5.87 -2.40 15.41
CA LEU A 429 6.22 -1.34 16.35
C LEU A 429 7.73 -1.11 16.42
N PHE A 430 8.53 -2.18 16.40
CA PHE A 430 9.97 -2.08 16.30
C PHE A 430 10.42 -1.36 15.02
N LEU A 431 9.85 -1.71 13.86
CA LEU A 431 10.17 -1.04 12.60
C LEU A 431 9.83 0.45 12.66
N ARG A 432 8.67 0.79 13.21
CA ARG A 432 8.25 2.19 13.43
C ARG A 432 9.21 2.92 14.36
N PHE A 433 9.66 2.26 15.42
CA PHE A 433 10.63 2.81 16.35
C PHE A 433 11.97 3.15 15.67
N VAL A 434 12.48 2.30 14.78
CA VAL A 434 13.82 2.50 14.17
C VAL A 434 13.82 3.32 12.87
N CYS A 435 12.70 3.39 12.14
CA CYS A 435 12.64 4.10 10.84
C CYS A 435 11.36 4.90 10.58
N GLY A 436 10.44 4.97 11.55
CA GLY A 436 9.17 5.68 11.41
C GLY A 436 8.14 4.99 10.51
N ARG A 437 8.43 3.79 9.99
CA ARG A 437 7.56 3.08 9.04
C ARG A 437 6.96 1.81 9.63
N SER A 438 5.72 1.52 9.25
CA SER A 438 5.02 0.30 9.68
C SER A 438 5.29 -0.90 8.77
N ARG A 439 5.77 -0.67 7.53
CA ARG A 439 5.98 -1.72 6.51
C ARG A 439 7.28 -1.52 5.73
N LEU A 440 7.86 -2.63 5.26
CA LEU A 440 9.03 -2.64 4.39
C LEU A 440 8.63 -2.64 2.90
N PRO A 441 9.42 -2.03 2.00
CA PRO A 441 9.25 -2.21 0.56
C PRO A 441 9.33 -3.68 0.14
N VAL A 442 8.67 -4.04 -0.96
CA VAL A 442 8.65 -5.43 -1.49
C VAL A 442 10.04 -5.93 -1.84
N ASN A 443 10.88 -5.08 -2.47
CA ASN A 443 12.26 -5.43 -2.77
C ASN A 443 13.18 -4.78 -1.74
N LEU A 444 14.04 -5.58 -1.10
CA LEU A 444 15.00 -5.06 -0.12
C LEU A 444 16.02 -4.09 -0.74
N THR A 445 16.26 -4.16 -2.06
CA THR A 445 17.10 -3.20 -2.79
C THR A 445 16.54 -1.80 -2.81
N ASP A 446 15.22 -1.66 -2.62
CA ASP A 446 14.53 -0.37 -2.61
C ASP A 446 14.63 0.32 -1.23
N ILE A 447 15.24 -0.34 -0.24
CA ILE A 447 15.55 0.24 1.06
C ILE A 447 16.76 1.17 0.90
N GLY A 448 16.49 2.48 0.81
CA GLY A 448 17.52 3.50 0.55
C GLY A 448 18.62 3.60 1.62
N GLN A 449 18.33 3.20 2.86
CA GLN A 449 19.29 3.20 3.97
C GLN A 449 19.20 1.90 4.77
N ARG A 450 20.33 1.30 5.08
CA ARG A 450 20.40 0.07 5.90
C ARG A 450 20.19 0.39 7.38
N LEU A 451 19.57 -0.54 8.11
CA LEU A 451 19.38 -0.45 9.56
C LEU A 451 20.74 -0.41 10.25
N GLN A 452 21.05 0.68 10.94
CA GLN A 452 22.33 0.84 11.64
C GLN A 452 22.16 0.47 13.11
N ILE A 453 22.87 -0.54 13.57
CA ILE A 453 22.87 -0.94 14.98
C ILE A 453 24.18 -0.49 15.60
N ILE A 454 24.09 0.37 16.61
CA ILE A 454 25.25 0.99 17.27
C ILE A 454 25.19 0.65 18.75
N ARG A 455 26.30 0.17 19.30
CA ARG A 455 26.47 0.06 20.75
C ARG A 455 26.73 1.45 21.34
N VAL A 456 26.06 1.80 22.42
CA VAL A 456 26.37 3.02 23.17
C VAL A 456 26.90 2.68 24.55
N ASP A 457 27.98 3.35 24.96
CA ASP A 457 28.55 3.22 26.30
C ASP A 457 27.75 4.09 27.28
N LYS A 458 26.51 3.66 27.54
CA LYS A 458 25.59 4.22 28.54
C LYS A 458 25.27 3.16 29.59
N ASP A 459 24.71 3.62 30.72
CA ASP A 459 24.23 2.76 31.79
C ASP A 459 23.25 1.70 31.27
N GLU A 460 23.36 0.47 31.79
CA GLU A 460 22.52 -0.67 31.39
C GLU A 460 21.04 -0.44 31.67
N ASP A 461 20.70 0.46 32.60
CA ASP A 461 19.31 0.80 32.91
C ASP A 461 18.65 1.71 31.86
N THR A 462 19.42 2.28 30.94
CA THR A 462 18.88 3.17 29.90
C THR A 462 18.08 2.41 28.84
N LEU A 463 17.04 3.08 28.30
CA LEU A 463 16.26 2.55 27.19
C LEU A 463 17.07 2.61 25.88
N PRO A 464 16.80 1.70 24.92
CA PRO A 464 17.37 1.84 23.59
C PRO A 464 16.82 3.12 22.97
N THR A 465 17.59 3.77 22.11
CA THR A 465 17.19 5.01 21.43
C THR A 465 17.29 4.82 19.92
N SER A 466 16.50 5.57 19.17
CA SER A 466 16.53 5.52 17.71
C SER A 466 16.75 6.89 17.09
N GLN A 467 17.27 6.90 15.87
CA GLN A 467 17.28 8.09 15.01
C GLN A 467 16.62 7.68 13.70
N THR A 468 15.30 7.88 13.62
CA THR A 468 14.45 7.42 12.52
C THR A 468 14.92 7.95 11.16
N CYS A 469 15.34 9.21 11.11
CA CYS A 469 15.91 9.87 9.92
C CYS A 469 17.13 9.12 9.34
N PHE A 470 17.87 8.39 10.17
CA PHE A 470 19.06 7.63 9.77
C PHE A 470 18.85 6.11 9.82
N PHE A 471 17.61 5.65 10.05
CA PHE A 471 17.28 4.25 10.24
C PHE A 471 18.25 3.57 11.24
N GLN A 472 18.40 4.18 12.41
CA GLN A 472 19.44 3.82 13.37
C GLN A 472 18.84 3.43 14.73
N LEU A 473 19.37 2.35 15.29
CA LEU A 473 19.10 1.84 16.63
C LEU A 473 20.38 1.91 17.47
N ARG A 474 20.29 2.55 18.63
CA ARG A 474 21.36 2.66 19.63
C ARG A 474 21.00 1.80 20.82
N ILE A 475 21.87 0.85 21.16
CA ILE A 475 21.63 -0.17 22.18
C ILE A 475 22.67 -0.02 23.29
N PRO A 476 22.24 0.21 24.55
CA PRO A 476 23.08 0.12 25.73
C PRO A 476 23.66 -1.28 25.94
N ASN A 477 24.70 -1.39 26.75
CA ASN A 477 25.35 -2.67 27.02
C ASN A 477 24.59 -3.48 28.07
N TYR A 478 23.39 -3.99 27.73
CA TYR A 478 22.57 -4.75 28.67
C TYR A 478 23.29 -5.99 29.23
N SER A 479 23.06 -6.31 30.50
CA SER A 479 23.63 -7.48 31.19
C SER A 479 23.05 -8.83 30.77
N SER A 480 21.83 -8.86 30.24
CA SER A 480 21.16 -10.10 29.79
C SER A 480 20.15 -9.87 28.66
N GLN A 481 19.80 -10.94 27.96
CA GLN A 481 18.72 -10.95 26.97
C GLN A 481 17.37 -10.52 27.57
N ALA A 482 17.08 -10.94 28.81
CA ALA A 482 15.81 -10.62 29.47
C ALA A 482 15.66 -9.10 29.68
N VAL A 483 16.71 -8.44 30.17
CA VAL A 483 16.74 -6.98 30.35
C VAL A 483 16.57 -6.28 29.00
N MET A 484 17.27 -6.74 27.96
CA MET A 484 17.10 -6.20 26.61
C MET A 484 15.65 -6.34 26.11
N ALA A 485 15.04 -7.50 26.30
CA ALA A 485 13.67 -7.76 25.87
C ALA A 485 12.66 -6.86 26.57
N GLU A 486 12.82 -6.65 27.87
CA GLU A 486 11.98 -5.74 28.66
C GLU A 486 12.14 -4.29 28.17
N LYS A 487 13.37 -3.78 28.11
CA LYS A 487 13.66 -2.39 27.73
C LYS A 487 13.27 -2.10 26.28
N LEU A 488 13.49 -3.05 25.36
CA LEU A 488 13.10 -2.90 23.96
C LEU A 488 11.58 -2.90 23.80
N ARG A 489 10.86 -3.82 24.46
CA ARG A 489 9.38 -3.80 24.44
C ARG A 489 8.83 -2.51 25.02
N TYR A 490 9.38 -2.04 26.13
CA TYR A 490 8.99 -0.78 26.72
C TYR A 490 9.19 0.38 25.74
N ALA A 491 10.35 0.47 25.09
CA ALA A 491 10.65 1.54 24.13
C ALA A 491 9.68 1.55 22.94
N ILE A 492 9.47 0.39 22.30
CA ILE A 492 8.62 0.31 21.09
C ILE A 492 7.13 0.54 21.39
N LEU A 493 6.67 0.26 22.61
CA LEU A 493 5.27 0.44 23.01
C LEU A 493 4.96 1.89 23.41
N ASN A 494 5.91 2.58 24.04
CA ASN A 494 5.71 3.90 24.64
C ASN A 494 6.25 5.06 23.78
N CYS A 495 7.22 4.84 22.89
CA CYS A 495 7.73 5.87 21.97
C CYS A 495 6.89 5.89 20.67
N ARG A 496 5.62 6.34 20.75
CA ARG A 496 4.69 6.34 19.60
C ARG A 496 4.82 7.57 18.68
N SER A 497 5.56 8.57 19.12
CA SER A 497 5.68 9.93 18.56
C SER A 497 7.17 10.28 18.44
N ILE A 498 7.55 10.99 17.36
CA ILE A 498 8.84 11.68 17.31
C ILE A 498 8.70 12.86 18.28
N ASP A 499 8.99 12.64 19.56
CA ASP A 499 8.94 13.68 20.58
C ASP A 499 10.11 14.66 20.36
N MET A 500 9.94 15.55 19.39
CA MET A 500 10.87 16.64 19.03
C MET A 500 10.27 18.03 19.24
N ASP A 501 9.13 18.15 19.93
CA ASP A 501 8.49 19.47 20.09
C ASP A 501 8.63 20.06 21.50
N ASN A 502 8.87 19.27 22.55
CA ASN A 502 8.98 19.83 23.91
C ASN A 502 10.37 20.37 24.26
N TYR A 503 11.44 19.91 23.60
CA TYR A 503 12.82 20.32 23.91
C TYR A 503 13.27 21.59 23.16
N MET A 504 12.64 21.90 22.03
CA MET A 504 12.91 23.12 21.24
C MET A 504 12.07 24.32 21.71
N LEU A 505 10.85 24.07 22.21
CA LEU A 505 9.99 25.15 22.72
C LEU A 505 10.47 25.71 24.07
N THR A 506 10.95 24.86 24.98
CA THR A 506 11.52 25.31 26.27
C THR A 506 12.79 26.13 26.09
N ARG A 507 13.63 25.77 25.14
CA ARG A 507 14.87 26.50 24.88
C ARG A 507 14.63 27.89 24.25
N ASN A 508 13.55 28.04 23.49
CA ASN A 508 13.15 29.33 22.94
C ASN A 508 12.45 30.22 23.98
N THR A 509 11.80 29.66 25.01
CA THR A 509 11.26 30.45 26.13
C THR A 509 12.35 30.89 27.10
N ASP A 510 13.35 30.03 27.34
CA ASP A 510 14.45 30.35 28.26
C ASP A 510 15.41 31.39 27.64
N ASN A 511 15.68 31.31 26.33
CA ASN A 511 16.51 32.30 25.63
C ASN A 511 15.83 33.67 25.43
N THR A 512 14.49 33.76 25.54
CA THR A 512 13.81 35.07 25.49
C THR A 512 13.78 35.79 26.84
N MET A 513 13.96 35.08 27.95
CA MET A 513 14.00 35.70 29.28
C MET A 513 15.39 36.23 29.66
N GLU A 514 16.46 35.66 29.10
CA GLU A 514 17.83 36.14 29.37
C GLU A 514 18.25 37.35 28.52
N VAL A 515 17.49 37.71 27.46
CA VAL A 515 17.83 38.84 26.57
C VAL A 515 17.08 40.12 26.93
N GLU A 516 16.03 40.05 27.75
CA GLU A 516 15.26 41.24 28.17
C GLU A 516 15.82 41.95 29.42
N GLU A 517 16.83 41.40 30.12
CA GLU A 517 17.42 42.04 31.31
C GLU A 517 18.73 42.82 31.07
N GLU A 518 19.38 42.73 29.90
CA GLU A 518 20.66 43.42 29.65
C GLU A 518 20.57 44.74 28.86
N ASP A 519 19.42 45.12 28.30
CA ASP A 519 19.33 46.29 27.38
C ASP A 519 18.80 47.59 28.03
N ASP A 520 18.54 47.60 29.33
CA ASP A 520 17.89 48.74 30.04
C ASP A 520 18.84 49.58 30.94
N SER A 521 20.17 49.51 30.73
CA SER A 521 21.13 50.26 31.59
C SER A 521 22.11 51.20 30.90
N ILE A 522 21.89 51.58 29.63
CA ILE A 522 22.70 52.65 28.98
C ILE A 522 21.80 53.62 28.22
N GLN A 523 21.03 54.44 28.94
CA GLN A 523 20.71 55.83 28.56
C GLN A 523 20.11 56.57 29.76
N GLY A 524 20.92 57.42 30.39
CA GLY A 524 20.57 58.29 31.52
C GLY A 524 21.78 59.04 32.03
#